data_AF-A0A2V9X8L6-F1
#
_entry.id   AF-A0A2V9X8L6-F1
#
_cell.length_a   1.000
_cell.length_b   1.000
_cell.length_c   1.000
_cell.angle_alpha   90.00
_cell.angle_beta   90.00
_cell.angle_gamma   90.00
#
_symmetry.space_group_name_H-M   'P 1'
#
loop_
_entity.id
_entity.type
_entity.pdbx_description
1 polymer ?
#
loop_
_entity_poly.entity_id
_entity_poly.type
_entity_poly.pdbx_seq_one_letter_code
_entity_poly.pdbx_strand_id
1 'polypeptide(L)'
;MERFITHLSFNISTPRGRDRFRELLHAQFADEDDLRKTLYGPMLFLHLADLNRVAEALRTQIDRRNARLAEIRKLHRQWVTMLPTGSGHLMQHIAEQCRLDLRWLRTVLADVEAGRIRDTPDPARLVAKT
;
A
#
# COMPACT_ATOMS: atom_id res chain seq x y z
N MET A 1 -13.43 1.25 -0.87
CA MET A 1 -13.26 1.84 -2.22
C MET A 1 -14.44 2.74 -2.59
N GLU A 2 -15.69 2.26 -2.54
CA GLU A 2 -16.89 3.09 -2.81
C GLU A 2 -16.91 4.40 -2.02
N ARG A 3 -16.72 4.38 -0.68
CA ARG A 3 -16.74 5.62 0.13
C ARG A 3 -15.70 6.66 -0.27
N PHE A 4 -14.56 6.26 -0.85
CA PHE A 4 -13.50 7.18 -1.25
C PHE A 4 -13.80 7.82 -2.61
N ILE A 5 -14.33 7.03 -3.55
CA ILE A 5 -14.69 7.50 -4.90
C ILE A 5 -15.95 8.37 -4.86
N THR A 6 -16.96 8.04 -4.05
CA THR A 6 -18.20 8.83 -3.97
C THR A 6 -17.99 10.23 -3.38
N HIS A 7 -16.96 10.44 -2.56
CA HIS A 7 -16.63 11.76 -1.99
C HIS A 7 -15.70 12.61 -2.87
N LEU A 8 -15.06 12.01 -3.88
CA LEU A 8 -14.08 12.70 -4.73
C LEU A 8 -14.72 13.68 -5.72
N SER A 9 -15.98 13.50 -6.11
CA SER A 9 -16.56 14.25 -7.24
C SER A 9 -17.12 15.65 -6.92
N PHE A 10 -17.16 16.13 -5.66
CA PHE A 10 -17.93 17.36 -5.36
C PHE A 10 -17.22 18.49 -4.57
N ASN A 11 -15.95 18.40 -4.17
CA ASN A 11 -15.37 19.49 -3.35
C ASN A 11 -13.86 19.80 -3.47
N ILE A 12 -13.08 19.09 -4.30
CA ILE A 12 -11.61 19.28 -4.38
C ILE A 12 -11.18 20.65 -4.94
N SER A 13 -12.10 21.42 -5.53
CA SER A 13 -11.84 22.76 -6.08
C SER A 13 -11.67 23.84 -5.01
N THR A 14 -12.17 23.62 -3.78
CA THR A 14 -12.05 24.57 -2.67
C THR A 14 -10.83 24.25 -1.78
N PRO A 15 -10.18 25.25 -1.16
CA PRO A 15 -9.09 25.00 -0.20
C PRO A 15 -9.50 24.00 0.90
N ARG A 16 -10.69 24.19 1.48
CA ARG A 16 -11.24 23.30 2.52
C ARG A 16 -11.45 21.86 2.02
N GLY A 17 -11.89 21.68 0.78
CA GLY A 17 -12.05 20.35 0.20
C GLY A 17 -10.71 19.66 -0.09
N ARG A 18 -9.67 20.41 -0.49
CA ARG A 18 -8.31 19.88 -0.64
C ARG A 18 -7.72 19.41 0.68
N ASP A 19 -7.88 20.20 1.74
CA ASP A 19 -7.38 19.83 3.07
C ASP A 19 -8.09 18.60 3.60
N ARG A 20 -9.43 18.54 3.47
CA ARG A 20 -10.21 17.37 3.84
C ARG A 20 -9.83 16.13 3.04
N PHE A 21 -9.55 16.28 1.75
CA PHE A 21 -9.08 15.18 0.92
C PHE A 21 -7.73 14.64 1.42
N ARG A 22 -6.77 15.52 1.72
CA ARG A 22 -5.46 15.13 2.27
C ARG A 22 -5.58 14.38 3.59
N GLU A 23 -6.45 14.83 4.49
CA GLU A 23 -6.73 14.12 5.74
C GLU A 23 -7.22 12.69 5.50
N LEU A 24 -8.20 12.51 4.60
CA LEU A 24 -8.76 11.20 4.26
C LEU A 24 -7.74 10.30 3.56
N LEU A 25 -6.88 10.90 2.74
CA LEU A 25 -5.79 10.21 2.04
C LEU A 25 -4.79 9.65 3.05
N HIS A 26 -4.32 10.47 3.99
CA HIS A 26 -3.40 10.05 5.04
C HIS A 26 -4.01 9.02 5.99
N ALA A 27 -5.28 9.16 6.32
CA ALA A 27 -5.99 8.19 7.15
C ALA A 27 -5.97 6.78 6.53
N GLN A 28 -6.13 6.67 5.21
CA GLN A 28 -6.07 5.37 4.53
C GLN A 28 -4.66 4.81 4.43
N PHE A 29 -3.63 5.65 4.26
CA PHE A 29 -2.24 5.19 4.33
C PHE A 29 -1.89 4.57 5.69
N ALA A 30 -2.44 5.13 6.77
CA ALA A 30 -2.20 4.68 8.14
C ALA A 30 -3.10 3.49 8.58
N ASP A 31 -4.15 3.16 7.82
CA ASP A 31 -5.10 2.11 8.17
C ASP A 31 -4.45 0.72 8.18
N GLU A 32 -4.88 -0.11 9.13
CA GLU A 32 -4.29 -1.41 9.45
C GLU A 32 -5.00 -2.60 8.77
N ASP A 33 -6.13 -2.36 8.07
CA ASP A 33 -6.85 -3.39 7.32
C ASP A 33 -6.04 -3.86 6.07
N ASP A 34 -6.57 -4.84 5.33
CA ASP A 34 -6.00 -5.41 4.11
C ASP A 34 -5.52 -4.31 3.13
N LEU A 35 -4.28 -4.44 2.63
CA LEU A 35 -3.67 -3.45 1.71
C LEU A 35 -4.55 -3.14 0.51
N ARG A 36 -5.34 -4.12 0.02
CA ARG A 36 -6.27 -3.93 -1.09
C ARG A 36 -7.36 -2.91 -0.77
N LYS A 37 -7.76 -2.83 0.51
CA LYS A 37 -8.76 -1.88 1.00
C LYS A 37 -8.14 -0.55 1.39
N THR A 38 -6.91 -0.56 1.91
CA THR A 38 -6.29 0.59 2.57
C THR A 38 -5.31 1.35 1.69
N LEU A 39 -4.51 0.68 0.84
CA LEU A 39 -3.47 1.34 0.05
C LEU A 39 -3.80 1.52 -1.43
N TYR A 40 -4.60 0.64 -2.04
CA TYR A 40 -4.75 0.67 -3.51
C TYR A 40 -5.40 1.97 -4.01
N GLY A 41 -6.42 2.48 -3.31
CA GLY A 41 -7.05 3.75 -3.63
C GLY A 41 -6.12 4.96 -3.45
N PRO A 42 -5.52 5.14 -2.25
CA PRO A 42 -4.60 6.24 -1.98
C PRO A 42 -3.38 6.32 -2.92
N MET A 43 -2.90 5.18 -3.41
CA MET A 43 -1.76 5.15 -4.34
C MET A 43 -2.02 5.92 -5.64
N LEU A 44 -3.28 6.01 -6.09
CA LEU A 44 -3.65 6.83 -7.26
C LEU A 44 -3.40 8.33 -7.03
N PHE A 45 -3.34 8.75 -5.78
CA PHE A 45 -3.19 10.14 -5.35
C PHE A 45 -1.93 10.36 -4.53
N LEU A 46 -0.95 9.44 -4.63
CA LEU A 46 0.29 9.50 -3.85
C LEU A 46 1.02 10.84 -4.00
N HIS A 47 0.99 11.43 -5.19
CA HIS A 47 1.56 12.75 -5.48
C HIS A 47 0.89 13.93 -4.76
N LEU A 48 -0.33 13.75 -4.26
CA LEU A 48 -1.06 14.76 -3.50
C LEU A 48 -0.85 14.64 -1.98
N ALA A 49 -0.17 13.58 -1.54
CA ALA A 49 0.08 13.31 -0.14
C ALA A 49 1.32 14.04 0.38
N ASP A 50 1.32 14.34 1.68
CA ASP A 50 2.56 14.54 2.43
C ASP A 50 3.39 13.25 2.42
N LEU A 51 4.51 13.27 1.69
CA LEU A 51 5.37 12.11 1.47
C LEU A 51 6.12 11.67 2.73
N ASN A 52 6.37 12.55 3.69
CA ASN A 52 6.99 12.15 4.96
C ASN A 52 6.04 11.26 5.77
N ARG A 53 4.77 11.68 5.86
CA ARG A 53 3.72 10.89 6.51
C ARG A 53 3.47 9.56 5.81
N VAL A 54 3.54 9.55 4.48
CA VAL A 54 3.44 8.30 3.70
C VAL A 54 4.62 7.38 3.99
N ALA A 55 5.86 7.89 4.04
CA ALA A 55 7.03 7.08 4.35
C ALA A 55 6.92 6.40 5.72
N GLU A 56 6.47 7.11 6.75
CA GLU A 56 6.22 6.55 8.09
C GLU A 56 5.15 5.45 8.08
N ALA A 57 4.03 5.70 7.38
CA ALA A 57 2.97 4.71 7.23
C ALA A 57 3.47 3.46 6.50
N LEU A 58 4.24 3.61 5.43
CA LEU A 58 4.83 2.49 4.68
C LEU A 58 5.80 1.68 5.53
N ARG A 59 6.67 2.31 6.31
CA ARG A 59 7.58 1.61 7.26
C ARG A 59 6.78 0.80 8.28
N THR A 60 5.73 1.39 8.84
CA THR A 60 4.84 0.71 9.79
C THR A 60 4.16 -0.52 9.16
N GLN A 61 3.65 -0.39 7.93
CA GLN A 61 3.04 -1.52 7.22
C GLN A 61 4.07 -2.60 6.88
N ILE A 62 5.31 -2.22 6.50
CA ILE A 62 6.41 -3.16 6.26
C ILE A 62 6.71 -3.97 7.54
N ASP A 63 6.82 -3.33 8.70
CA ASP A 63 7.11 -3.99 9.96
C ASP A 63 6.03 -5.00 10.35
N ARG A 64 4.76 -4.61 10.22
CA ARG A 64 3.61 -5.49 10.44
C ARG A 64 3.63 -6.71 9.53
N ARG A 65 3.93 -6.51 8.25
CA ARG A 65 3.99 -7.62 7.28
C ARG A 65 5.19 -8.52 7.48
N ASN A 66 6.33 -7.98 7.93
CA ASN A 66 7.46 -8.81 8.37
C ASN A 66 7.08 -9.68 9.57
N ALA A 67 6.43 -9.11 10.58
CA ALA A 67 5.96 -9.85 11.75
C ALA A 67 4.96 -10.96 11.35
N ARG A 68 3.99 -10.64 10.49
CA ARG A 68 3.02 -11.63 9.97
C ARG A 68 3.70 -12.77 9.21
N LEU A 69 4.67 -12.45 8.35
CA LEU A 69 5.42 -13.45 7.59
C LEU A 69 6.28 -14.34 8.51
N ALA A 70 6.86 -13.76 9.57
CA ALA A 70 7.60 -14.52 10.57
C ALA A 70 6.71 -15.54 11.29
N GLU A 71 5.50 -15.13 11.71
CA GLU A 71 4.52 -16.02 12.34
C GLU A 71 4.06 -17.15 11.40
N ILE A 72 3.75 -16.84 10.13
CA ILE A 72 3.39 -17.88 9.14
C ILE A 72 4.52 -18.90 8.98
N ARG A 73 5.77 -18.44 8.91
CA ARG A 73 6.94 -19.34 8.80
C ARG A 73 7.15 -20.17 10.06
N LYS A 74 6.92 -19.60 11.24
CA LYS A 74 7.00 -20.30 12.52
C LYS A 74 5.96 -21.42 12.58
N LEU A 75 4.69 -21.10 12.29
CA LEU A 75 3.62 -22.09 12.23
C LEU A 75 3.91 -23.18 11.20
N HIS A 76 4.37 -22.80 10.01
CA HIS A 76 4.71 -23.77 8.97
C HIS A 76 5.77 -24.75 9.48
N ARG A 77 6.87 -24.27 10.07
CA ARG A 77 7.92 -25.15 10.63
C ARG A 77 7.41 -26.06 11.75
N GLN A 78 6.51 -25.58 12.60
CA GLN A 78 5.98 -26.37 13.72
C GLN A 78 5.06 -27.51 13.26
N TRP A 79 4.32 -27.30 12.18
CA TRP A 79 3.22 -28.20 11.80
C TRP A 79 3.41 -28.86 10.43
N VAL A 80 4.49 -28.59 9.69
CA VAL A 80 4.68 -29.06 8.29
C VAL A 80 4.45 -30.56 8.10
N THR A 81 4.82 -31.40 9.08
CA THR A 81 4.65 -32.85 9.02
C THR A 81 3.27 -33.34 9.46
N MET A 82 2.47 -32.49 10.09
CA MET A 82 1.14 -32.79 10.64
C MET A 82 0.01 -32.10 9.86
N LEU A 83 0.34 -31.17 8.95
CA LEU A 83 -0.65 -30.46 8.16
C LEU A 83 -1.17 -31.34 7.01
N PRO A 84 -2.49 -31.39 6.79
CA PRO A 84 -3.05 -31.90 5.55
C PRO A 84 -2.48 -31.13 4.34
N THR A 85 -2.35 -31.80 3.20
CA THR A 85 -1.75 -31.22 1.97
C THR A 85 -2.38 -29.89 1.57
N GLY A 86 -3.70 -29.77 1.65
CA GLY A 86 -4.41 -28.52 1.34
C GLY A 86 -4.02 -27.36 2.26
N SER A 87 -3.88 -27.63 3.56
CA SER A 87 -3.43 -26.62 4.54
C SER A 87 -1.99 -26.20 4.29
N GLY A 88 -1.12 -27.14 3.89
CA GLY A 88 0.25 -26.85 3.46
C GLY A 88 0.29 -25.87 2.28
N HIS A 89 -0.46 -26.16 1.21
CA HIS A 89 -0.57 -25.27 0.05
C HIS A 89 -1.12 -23.89 0.41
N LEU A 90 -2.15 -23.82 1.26
CA LEU A 90 -2.71 -22.55 1.70
C LEU A 90 -1.70 -21.70 2.48
N MET A 91 -0.96 -22.30 3.42
CA MET A 91 0.07 -21.58 4.18
C MET A 91 1.20 -21.07 3.29
N GLN A 92 1.62 -21.87 2.31
CA GLN A 92 2.60 -21.44 1.31
C GLN A 92 2.07 -20.23 0.52
N HIS A 93 0.85 -20.30 0.02
CA HIS A 93 0.22 -19.22 -0.74
C HIS A 93 0.15 -17.91 0.06
N ILE A 94 -0.29 -17.96 1.32
CA ILE A 94 -0.36 -16.77 2.18
C ILE A 94 1.04 -16.18 2.41
N ALA A 95 2.07 -17.02 2.60
CA ALA A 95 3.44 -16.55 2.73
C ALA A 95 3.96 -15.89 1.45
N GLU A 96 3.58 -16.39 0.28
CA GLU A 96 3.92 -15.80 -1.02
C GLU A 96 3.25 -14.44 -1.23
N GLN A 97 1.97 -14.31 -0.88
CA GLN A 97 1.26 -13.02 -0.88
C GLN A 97 1.95 -12.00 0.03
N CYS A 98 2.31 -12.38 1.26
CA CYS A 98 3.03 -11.48 2.16
C CYS A 98 4.38 -11.03 1.59
N ARG A 99 5.11 -11.91 0.89
CA ARG A 99 6.38 -11.56 0.23
C ARG A 99 6.16 -10.61 -0.94
N LEU A 100 5.10 -10.81 -1.73
CA LEU A 100 4.73 -9.92 -2.83
C LEU A 100 4.44 -8.51 -2.30
N ASP A 101 3.60 -8.41 -1.28
CA ASP A 101 3.24 -7.15 -0.63
C ASP A 101 4.47 -6.43 -0.07
N LEU A 102 5.36 -7.15 0.63
CA LEU A 102 6.59 -6.57 1.17
C LEU A 102 7.53 -6.05 0.08
N ARG A 103 7.65 -6.76 -1.04
CA ARG A 103 8.45 -6.26 -2.18
C ARG A 103 7.85 -4.97 -2.72
N TRP A 104 6.55 -4.95 -2.94
CA TRP A 104 5.85 -3.78 -3.44
C TRP A 104 5.98 -2.57 -2.51
N LEU A 105 5.70 -2.73 -1.21
CA LEU A 105 5.81 -1.66 -0.21
C LEU A 105 7.22 -1.08 -0.14
N ARG A 106 8.26 -1.93 -0.19
CA ARG A 106 9.66 -1.49 -0.19
C ARG A 106 10.02 -0.70 -1.44
N THR A 107 9.54 -1.13 -2.60
CA THR A 107 9.73 -0.37 -3.85
C THR A 107 9.11 1.01 -3.76
N VAL A 108 7.86 1.09 -3.28
CA VAL A 108 7.17 2.38 -3.13
C VAL A 108 7.88 3.27 -2.11
N LEU A 109 8.28 2.73 -0.96
CA LEU A 109 9.03 3.48 0.05
C LEU A 109 10.34 4.03 -0.51
N ALA A 110 11.09 3.23 -1.27
CA ALA A 110 12.32 3.66 -1.89
C ALA A 110 12.10 4.77 -2.93
N ASP A 111 10.97 4.78 -3.63
CA ASP A 111 10.60 5.87 -4.55
C ASP A 111 10.19 7.14 -3.81
N VAL A 112 9.46 7.00 -2.69
CA VAL A 112 9.09 8.10 -1.80
C VAL A 112 10.33 8.76 -1.20
N GLU A 113 11.22 7.97 -0.59
CA GLU A 113 12.44 8.46 0.07
C GLU A 113 13.44 9.10 -0.92
N ALA A 114 13.46 8.63 -2.17
CA ALA A 114 14.32 9.18 -3.21
C ALA A 114 13.69 10.37 -3.97
N GLY A 115 12.50 10.83 -3.58
CA GLY A 115 11.81 11.92 -4.28
C GLY A 115 11.43 11.58 -5.74
N ARG A 116 11.20 10.30 -6.05
CA ARG A 116 10.84 9.83 -7.39
C ARG A 116 9.32 9.87 -7.66
N ILE A 117 8.51 10.18 -6.65
CA ILE A 117 7.08 10.44 -6.82
C ILE A 117 6.92 11.79 -7.52
N ARG A 118 6.20 11.80 -8.65
CA ARG A 118 6.01 13.00 -9.48
C ARG A 118 4.54 13.30 -9.69
N ASP A 119 4.23 14.59 -9.80
CA ASP A 119 2.88 15.12 -9.63
C ASP A 119 2.06 15.22 -10.91
N THR A 120 2.64 14.97 -12.08
CA THR A 120 1.93 15.10 -13.35
C THR A 120 2.52 14.13 -14.36
N PRO A 121 1.68 13.38 -15.11
CA PRO A 121 2.13 12.74 -16.33
C PRO A 121 2.75 13.82 -17.22
N ASP A 122 4.06 13.77 -17.41
CA ASP A 122 4.75 14.70 -18.30
C ASP A 122 4.35 14.35 -19.75
N PRO A 123 3.56 15.19 -20.43
CA PRO A 123 3.09 14.89 -21.78
C PRO A 123 4.27 14.72 -22.75
N ALA A 124 5.38 15.44 -22.54
CA ALA A 124 6.56 15.34 -23.38
C ALA A 124 7.23 13.96 -23.27
N ARG A 125 7.18 13.31 -22.09
CA ARG A 125 7.67 11.94 -21.89
C ARG A 125 6.75 10.87 -22.47
N LEU A 126 5.45 11.16 -22.58
CA LEU A 126 4.49 10.26 -23.22
C LEU A 126 4.71 10.23 -24.74
N VAL A 127 5.04 11.38 -25.34
CA VAL A 127 5.32 11.49 -26.78
C VAL A 127 6.70 10.92 -27.15
N ALA A 128 7.72 11.06 -26.30
CA ALA A 128 9.07 10.55 -26.55
C ALA A 128 9.23 9.01 -26.54
N LYS A 129 8.16 8.25 -26.24
CA LYS A 129 8.13 6.78 -26.24
C LYS A 129 7.32 6.17 -27.39
N THR A 130 6.84 7.00 -28.33
CA THR A 130 6.21 6.55 -29.58
C THR A 130 7.18 6.70 -30.72
#